data_AF-U7NY39-F1
#
_entry.id   AF-U7NY39-F1
#
_cell.length_a   1.000
_cell.length_b   1.000
_cell.length_c   1.000
_cell.angle_alpha   90.00
_cell.angle_beta   90.00
_cell.angle_gamma   90.00
#
_symmetry.space_group_name_H-M   'P 1'
#
loop_
_entity.id
_entity.type
_entity.pdbx_description
1 polymer ?
#
loop_
_entity_poly.entity_id
_entity_poly.type
_entity_poly.pdbx_seq_one_letter_code
_entity_poly.pdbx_strand_id
1 'polypeptide(L)'
;MRATRDLLRRRFRIVQHGAMLKTHVVNTTSQYNLPPNKVNLKNVGVREQVQAAFAGQDVQHNINLGLAIIECYHRELSKLEEHLERQAKQHNPTSLSVLRTIPGVGRILALTILYEIGDIQRFESVQKFASYARLINCKAESAGKVDPGHRKRRGLGLFVLSVRMTPLRQHRQTAARTSRISSCLFGGLTGPGGRP
;
A
#
# COMPACT_ATOMS: atom_id res chain seq x y z
N MET A 1 -0.48 18.69 7.07
CA MET A 1 0.28 17.43 7.22
C MET A 1 0.97 16.98 5.90
N ARG A 2 1.70 17.88 5.22
CA ARG A 2 2.33 17.55 3.91
C ARG A 2 3.60 16.70 4.07
N ALA A 3 4.47 17.06 5.02
CA ALA A 3 5.73 16.34 5.29
C ALA A 3 5.51 14.86 5.65
N THR A 4 4.53 14.56 6.52
CA THR A 4 4.22 13.17 6.93
C THR A 4 3.74 12.30 5.76
N ARG A 5 2.96 12.89 4.84
CA ARG A 5 2.54 12.20 3.61
C ARG A 5 3.73 11.93 2.69
N ASP A 6 4.64 12.89 2.54
CA ASP A 6 5.83 12.72 1.71
C ASP A 6 6.75 11.62 2.29
N LEU A 7 6.81 11.47 3.62
CA LEU A 7 7.50 10.36 4.28
C LEU A 7 6.89 8.99 3.96
N LEU A 8 5.56 8.88 3.96
CA LEU A 8 4.85 7.64 3.53
C LEU A 8 5.10 7.30 2.07
N ARG A 9 5.14 8.31 1.19
CA ARG A 9 5.49 8.12 -0.23
C ARG A 9 6.94 7.68 -0.40
N ARG A 10 7.87 8.22 0.40
CA ARG A 10 9.27 7.79 0.41
C ARG A 10 9.39 6.34 0.87
N ARG A 11 8.71 5.97 1.96
CA ARG A 11 8.61 4.59 2.46
C ARG A 11 8.21 3.63 1.33
N PHE A 12 7.17 3.97 0.58
CA PHE A 12 6.71 3.13 -0.53
C PHE A 12 7.80 2.87 -1.58
N ARG A 13 8.55 3.91 -1.98
CA ARG A 13 9.66 3.76 -2.94
C ARG A 13 10.77 2.86 -2.41
N ILE A 14 11.12 2.98 -1.12
CA ILE A 14 12.14 2.14 -0.47
C ILE A 14 11.68 0.68 -0.42
N VAL A 15 10.42 0.43 -0.07
CA VAL A 15 9.84 -0.93 -0.07
C VAL A 15 9.83 -1.53 -1.46
N GLN A 16 9.50 -0.75 -2.49
CA GLN A 16 9.56 -1.19 -3.88
C GLN A 16 10.99 -1.53 -4.31
N HIS A 17 11.97 -0.72 -3.94
CA HIS A 17 13.38 -1.01 -4.19
C HIS A 17 13.83 -2.30 -3.48
N GLY A 18 13.46 -2.48 -2.22
CA GLY A 18 13.73 -3.72 -1.49
C GLY A 18 13.09 -4.96 -2.13
N ALA A 19 11.93 -4.82 -2.78
CA ALA A 19 11.32 -5.91 -3.55
C ALA A 19 12.13 -6.23 -4.82
N MET A 20 12.64 -5.23 -5.53
CA MET A 20 13.52 -5.44 -6.69
C MET A 20 14.80 -6.18 -6.31
N LEU A 21 15.42 -5.84 -5.17
CA LEU A 21 16.60 -6.55 -4.67
C LEU A 21 16.29 -8.03 -4.35
N LYS A 22 15.12 -8.32 -3.78
CA LYS A 22 14.70 -9.72 -3.55
C LYS A 22 14.50 -10.47 -4.86
N THR A 23 13.87 -9.83 -5.85
CA THR A 23 13.72 -10.42 -7.18
C THR A 23 15.09 -10.66 -7.83
N HIS A 24 16.05 -9.75 -7.67
CA HIS A 24 17.41 -9.94 -8.14
C HIS A 24 18.02 -11.22 -7.57
N VAL A 25 17.96 -11.43 -6.26
CA VAL A 25 18.48 -12.65 -5.60
C VAL A 25 17.85 -13.93 -6.18
N VAL A 26 16.52 -13.92 -6.39
CA VAL A 26 15.82 -15.06 -7.00
C VAL A 26 16.26 -15.27 -8.45
N ASN A 27 16.39 -14.19 -9.22
CA ASN A 27 16.79 -14.25 -10.62
C ASN A 27 18.24 -14.73 -10.78
N THR A 28 19.17 -14.32 -9.90
CA THR A 28 20.56 -14.78 -9.93
C THR A 28 20.64 -16.30 -9.76
N THR A 29 19.79 -16.89 -8.92
CA THR A 29 19.70 -18.36 -8.80
C THR A 29 19.40 -19.01 -10.16
N SER A 30 18.46 -18.43 -10.92
CA SER A 30 18.13 -18.91 -12.27
C SER A 30 19.24 -18.63 -13.30
N GLN A 31 19.95 -17.50 -13.20
CA GLN A 31 21.03 -17.14 -14.14
C GLN A 31 22.18 -18.15 -14.10
N TYR A 32 22.48 -18.69 -12.92
CA TYR A 32 23.51 -19.73 -12.73
C TYR A 32 22.95 -21.16 -12.84
N ASN A 33 21.75 -21.34 -13.38
CA ASN A 33 21.08 -22.63 -13.58
C ASN A 33 20.99 -23.50 -12.30
N LEU A 34 20.91 -22.86 -11.13
CA LEU A 34 20.77 -23.54 -9.85
C LEU A 34 19.31 -23.91 -9.62
N PRO A 35 19.03 -24.98 -8.82
CA PRO A 35 17.67 -25.32 -8.47
C PRO A 35 16.98 -24.12 -7.80
N PRO A 36 15.67 -23.92 -8.06
CA PRO A 36 14.97 -22.75 -7.58
C PRO A 36 15.05 -22.68 -6.06
N ASN A 37 15.59 -21.56 -5.58
CA ASN A 37 15.72 -21.34 -4.15
C ASN A 37 14.32 -21.16 -3.55
N LYS A 38 13.84 -22.15 -2.77
CA LYS A 38 12.51 -22.12 -2.11
C LYS A 38 12.46 -21.13 -0.93
N VAL A 39 13.53 -20.38 -0.70
CA VAL A 39 13.66 -19.45 0.41
C VAL A 39 12.73 -18.25 0.25
N ASN A 40 11.84 -18.09 1.23
CA ASN A 40 11.02 -16.90 1.34
C ASN A 40 11.84 -15.77 1.97
N LEU A 41 12.46 -14.93 1.12
CA LEU A 41 13.29 -13.76 1.51
C LEU A 41 12.54 -12.70 2.36
N LYS A 42 11.25 -12.89 2.64
CA LYS A 42 10.50 -12.11 3.64
C LYS A 42 10.99 -12.42 5.06
N ASN A 43 11.36 -13.66 5.36
CA ASN A 43 11.77 -14.08 6.70
C ASN A 43 13.27 -13.80 6.90
N VAL A 44 13.60 -13.07 7.97
CA VAL A 44 14.99 -12.66 8.27
C VAL A 44 15.88 -13.88 8.49
N GLY A 45 15.45 -14.85 9.31
CA GLY A 45 16.24 -16.06 9.61
C GLY A 45 16.46 -17.01 8.43
N VAL A 46 15.73 -16.86 7.31
CA VAL A 46 15.92 -17.70 6.13
C VAL A 46 16.93 -17.05 5.15
N ARG A 47 17.36 -15.80 5.40
CA ARG A 47 18.34 -15.11 4.54
C ARG A 47 19.75 -15.67 4.72
N GLU A 48 20.07 -16.18 5.91
CA GLU A 48 21.34 -16.85 6.20
C GLU A 48 21.54 -18.10 5.32
N GLN A 49 20.46 -18.81 4.98
CA GLN A 49 20.51 -19.98 4.09
C GLN A 49 20.94 -19.64 2.65
N VAL A 50 20.86 -18.36 2.26
CA VAL A 50 21.26 -17.87 0.93
C VAL A 50 22.71 -17.37 0.92
N GLN A 51 23.32 -17.16 2.09
CA GLN A 51 24.69 -16.63 2.21
C GLN A 51 25.79 -17.65 1.83
N ALA A 52 25.43 -18.93 1.64
CA ALA A 52 26.35 -19.99 1.21
C ALA A 52 25.84 -20.79 -0.01
N ALA A 53 24.90 -20.24 -0.78
CA ALA A 53 24.23 -20.96 -1.86
C ALA A 53 25.04 -21.00 -3.18
N PHE A 54 26.04 -20.14 -3.35
CA PHE A 54 26.79 -20.00 -4.60
C PHE A 54 28.26 -20.37 -4.42
N ALA A 55 28.80 -21.17 -5.35
CA ALA A 55 30.21 -21.58 -5.35
C ALA A 55 31.18 -20.44 -5.75
N GLY A 56 30.71 -19.50 -6.57
CA GLY A 56 31.51 -18.35 -7.02
C GLY A 56 31.56 -17.24 -5.97
N GLN A 57 32.77 -16.86 -5.54
CA GLN A 57 32.98 -15.84 -4.50
C GLN A 57 32.36 -14.48 -4.87
N ASP A 58 32.50 -14.03 -6.11
CA ASP A 58 31.95 -12.75 -6.57
C ASP A 58 30.42 -12.74 -6.63
N VAL A 59 29.83 -13.87 -7.04
CA VAL A 59 28.37 -14.05 -7.08
C VAL A 59 27.80 -14.01 -5.67
N GLN A 60 28.45 -14.73 -4.75
CA GLN A 60 28.06 -14.72 -3.35
C GLN A 60 28.21 -13.32 -2.74
N HIS A 61 29.27 -12.58 -3.09
CA HIS A 61 29.46 -11.21 -2.64
C HIS A 61 28.35 -10.27 -3.14
N ASN A 62 27.95 -10.39 -4.42
CA ASN A 62 26.84 -9.62 -4.99
C ASN A 62 25.51 -9.87 -4.26
N ILE A 63 25.20 -11.13 -3.97
CA ILE A 63 24.00 -11.51 -3.22
C ILE A 63 24.06 -11.00 -1.78
N ASN A 64 25.20 -11.16 -1.11
CA ASN A 64 25.40 -10.68 0.25
C ASN A 64 25.22 -9.17 0.35
N LEU A 65 25.71 -8.40 -0.64
CA LEU A 65 25.48 -6.96 -0.73
C LEU A 65 23.98 -6.63 -0.81
N GLY A 66 23.24 -7.31 -1.68
CA GLY A 66 21.79 -7.12 -1.80
C GLY A 66 21.04 -7.43 -0.49
N LEU A 67 21.42 -8.51 0.20
CA LEU A 67 20.83 -8.90 1.49
C LEU A 67 21.12 -7.87 2.58
N ALA A 68 22.35 -7.36 2.67
CA ALA A 68 22.74 -6.33 3.63
C ALA A 68 21.94 -5.03 3.44
N ILE A 69 21.69 -4.62 2.19
CA ILE A 69 20.85 -3.45 1.89
C ILE A 69 19.40 -3.70 2.32
N ILE A 70 18.85 -4.89 2.08
CA ILE A 70 17.48 -5.24 2.49
C ILE A 70 17.35 -5.22 4.02
N GLU A 71 18.36 -5.68 4.75
CA GLU A 71 18.38 -5.64 6.22
C GLU A 71 18.43 -4.21 6.76
N CYS A 72 19.28 -3.36 6.16
CA CYS A 72 19.33 -1.93 6.47
C CYS A 72 17.95 -1.28 6.27
N TYR A 73 17.31 -1.53 5.13
CA TYR A 73 15.96 -1.03 4.87
C TYR A 73 14.94 -1.53 5.89
N HIS A 74 14.98 -2.81 6.25
CA HIS A 74 14.04 -3.35 7.23
C HIS A 74 14.16 -2.64 8.59
N ARG A 75 15.39 -2.41 9.05
CA ARG A 75 15.68 -1.70 10.31
C ARG A 75 15.17 -0.26 10.28
N GLU A 76 15.50 0.48 9.23
CA GLU A 76 15.14 1.90 9.12
C GLU A 76 13.64 2.10 8.85
N LEU A 77 13.02 1.23 8.04
CA LEU A 77 11.57 1.26 7.83
C LEU A 77 10.82 0.97 9.12
N SER A 78 11.29 0.05 9.97
CA SER A 78 10.64 -0.25 11.25
C SER A 78 10.56 0.97 12.16
N LYS A 79 11.67 1.71 12.30
CA LYS A 79 11.74 2.97 13.07
C LYS A 79 10.81 4.04 12.50
N LEU A 80 10.84 4.21 11.17
CA LEU A 80 10.01 5.18 10.47
C LEU A 80 8.52 4.88 10.65
N GLU A 81 8.13 3.61 10.53
CA GLU A 81 6.75 3.19 10.70
C GLU A 81 6.26 3.41 12.14
N GLU A 82 7.12 3.22 13.14
CA GLU A 82 6.78 3.47 14.54
C GLU A 82 6.58 4.96 14.81
N HIS A 83 7.48 5.80 14.28
CA HIS A 83 7.35 7.25 14.33
C HIS A 83 6.02 7.73 13.72
N LEU A 84 5.67 7.25 12.52
CA LEU A 84 4.42 7.58 11.85
C LEU A 84 3.18 7.14 12.65
N GLU A 85 3.24 5.99 13.31
CA GLU A 85 2.13 5.52 14.14
C GLU A 85 1.93 6.42 15.36
N ARG A 86 3.01 6.84 16.03
CA ARG A 86 2.94 7.77 17.16
C ARG A 86 2.34 9.11 16.74
N GLN A 87 2.78 9.66 15.60
CA GLN A 87 2.21 10.90 15.06
C GLN A 87 0.71 10.75 14.74
N ALA A 88 0.30 9.65 14.10
CA ALA A 88 -1.09 9.45 13.74
C ALA A 88 -2.03 9.31 14.95
N LYS A 89 -1.55 8.68 16.03
CA LYS A 89 -2.27 8.59 17.31
C LYS A 89 -2.50 9.98 17.94
N GLN A 90 -1.57 10.92 17.75
CA GLN A 90 -1.71 12.29 18.24
C GLN A 90 -2.65 13.12 17.36
N HIS A 91 -2.60 12.95 16.03
CA HIS A 91 -3.40 13.75 15.12
C HIS A 91 -4.87 13.31 15.04
N ASN A 92 -5.14 12.02 14.90
CA ASN A 92 -6.50 11.52 14.74
C ASN A 92 -6.62 10.03 15.14
N PRO A 93 -6.69 9.72 16.44
CA PRO A 93 -6.75 8.34 16.93
C PRO A 93 -8.05 7.63 16.53
N THR A 94 -9.17 8.37 16.48
CA THR A 94 -10.49 7.83 16.14
C THR A 94 -10.56 7.38 14.69
N SER A 95 -10.10 8.19 13.75
CA SER A 95 -10.06 7.79 12.33
C SER A 95 -9.14 6.59 12.10
N LEU A 96 -8.02 6.52 12.83
CA LEU A 96 -7.08 5.41 12.71
C LEU A 96 -7.65 4.09 13.25
N SER A 97 -8.35 4.11 14.39
CA SER A 97 -8.99 2.92 14.95
C SER A 97 -10.09 2.41 14.03
N VAL A 98 -10.92 3.33 13.52
CA VAL A 98 -11.99 3.05 12.57
C VAL A 98 -11.46 2.42 11.28
N LEU A 99 -10.40 2.97 10.67
CA LEU A 99 -9.78 2.40 9.46
C LEU A 99 -9.22 1.00 9.68
N ARG A 100 -8.73 0.69 10.88
CA ARG A 100 -8.17 -0.63 11.23
C ARG A 100 -9.24 -1.71 11.45
N THR A 101 -10.50 -1.33 11.63
CA THR A 101 -11.61 -2.32 11.71
C THR A 101 -11.94 -2.96 10.35
N ILE A 102 -11.45 -2.36 9.26
CA ILE A 102 -11.75 -2.82 7.91
C ILE A 102 -10.88 -4.05 7.59
N PRO A 103 -11.49 -5.20 7.22
CA PRO A 103 -10.75 -6.42 6.96
C PRO A 103 -9.80 -6.24 5.76
N GLY A 104 -8.52 -6.53 5.97
CA GLY A 104 -7.45 -6.35 4.98
C GLY A 104 -6.74 -5.00 5.04
N VAL A 105 -7.19 -4.06 5.89
CA VAL A 105 -6.49 -2.79 6.12
C VAL A 105 -5.58 -2.92 7.33
N GLY A 106 -4.30 -3.18 7.07
CA GLY A 106 -3.27 -3.21 8.11
C GLY A 106 -2.84 -1.80 8.56
N ARG A 107 -1.96 -1.74 9.57
CA ARG A 107 -1.43 -0.50 10.16
C ARG A 107 -0.92 0.50 9.10
N ILE A 108 -0.06 0.05 8.19
CA ILE A 108 0.55 0.94 7.17
C ILE A 108 -0.48 1.43 6.16
N LEU A 109 -1.44 0.58 5.79
CA LEU A 109 -2.51 0.96 4.88
C LEU A 109 -3.40 2.01 5.54
N ALA A 110 -3.82 1.79 6.80
CA ALA A 110 -4.60 2.78 7.54
C ALA A 110 -3.89 4.15 7.61
N LEU A 111 -2.60 4.18 7.93
CA LEU A 111 -1.79 5.41 7.94
C LEU A 111 -1.79 6.08 6.56
N THR A 112 -1.55 5.31 5.50
CA THR A 112 -1.52 5.84 4.13
C THR A 112 -2.86 6.47 3.74
N ILE A 113 -3.97 5.81 4.08
CA ILE A 113 -5.33 6.31 3.83
C ILE A 113 -5.56 7.60 4.60
N LEU A 114 -5.28 7.60 5.91
CA LEU A 114 -5.47 8.74 6.79
C LEU A 114 -4.74 9.99 6.27
N TYR A 115 -3.47 9.87 5.90
CA TYR A 115 -2.66 11.02 5.46
C TYR A 115 -2.87 11.43 4.00
N GLU A 116 -3.33 10.55 3.11
CA GLU A 116 -3.71 10.94 1.73
C GLU A 116 -5.08 11.63 1.69
N ILE A 117 -6.02 11.22 2.55
CA ILE A 117 -7.30 11.90 2.74
C ILE A 117 -7.07 13.23 3.47
N GLY A 118 -6.27 13.23 4.54
CA GLY A 118 -6.08 14.40 5.39
C GLY A 118 -7.38 14.73 6.10
N ASP A 119 -7.94 15.92 5.82
CA ASP A 119 -9.25 16.31 6.34
C ASP A 119 -10.38 15.72 5.48
N ILE A 120 -11.29 15.00 6.12
CA ILE A 120 -12.47 14.42 5.48
C ILE A 120 -13.51 15.49 5.12
N GLN A 121 -13.53 16.61 5.86
CA GLN A 121 -14.48 17.73 5.64
C GLN A 121 -14.23 18.46 4.33
N ARG A 122 -13.08 18.26 3.69
CA ARG A 122 -12.81 18.83 2.36
C ARG A 122 -13.74 18.29 1.26
N PHE A 123 -14.46 17.20 1.54
CA PHE A 123 -15.38 16.58 0.59
C PHE A 123 -16.81 16.85 1.03
N GLU A 124 -17.54 17.63 0.22
CA GLU A 124 -18.95 17.97 0.51
C GLU A 124 -19.89 16.75 0.49
N SER A 125 -19.49 15.64 -0.13
CA SER A 125 -20.29 14.41 -0.14
C SER A 125 -19.46 13.14 -0.27
N VAL A 126 -20.07 12.04 0.15
CA VAL A 126 -19.54 10.68 -0.02
C VAL A 126 -19.28 10.36 -1.50
N GLN A 127 -20.12 10.84 -2.42
CA GLN A 127 -19.89 10.64 -3.86
C GLN A 127 -18.63 11.38 -4.36
N LYS A 128 -18.40 12.62 -3.90
CA LYS A 128 -17.18 13.38 -4.26
C LYS A 128 -15.93 12.70 -3.72
N PHE A 129 -15.98 12.17 -2.49
CA PHE A 129 -14.90 11.36 -1.93
C PHE A 129 -14.66 10.08 -2.74
N ALA A 130 -15.72 9.34 -3.06
CA ALA A 130 -15.62 8.10 -3.81
C ALA A 130 -15.11 8.31 -5.25
N SER A 131 -15.48 9.42 -5.89
CA SER A 131 -14.92 9.87 -7.17
C SER A 131 -13.43 10.22 -7.03
N TYR A 132 -13.05 10.99 -6.00
CA TYR A 132 -11.65 11.33 -5.72
C TYR A 132 -10.76 10.10 -5.51
N ALA A 133 -11.26 9.12 -4.76
CA ALA A 133 -10.57 7.84 -4.55
C ALA A 133 -10.75 6.85 -5.71
N ARG A 134 -11.45 7.26 -6.79
CA ARG A 134 -11.62 6.54 -8.06
C ARG A 134 -12.29 5.19 -7.91
N LEU A 135 -13.26 5.16 -7.01
CA LEU A 135 -14.00 3.98 -6.61
C LEU A 135 -15.30 3.84 -7.42
N ILE A 136 -15.74 4.95 -8.02
CA ILE A 136 -16.88 5.04 -8.92
C ILE A 136 -16.34 5.33 -10.31
N ASN A 137 -16.86 4.63 -11.32
CA ASN A 137 -16.62 4.99 -12.71
C ASN A 137 -17.61 6.08 -13.09
N CYS A 138 -17.11 7.25 -13.50
CA CYS A 138 -17.95 8.24 -14.17
C CYS A 138 -18.37 7.66 -15.52
N LYS A 139 -19.67 7.62 -15.82
CA LYS A 139 -20.15 7.41 -17.19
C LYS A 139 -19.73 8.65 -17.99
N ALA A 140 -18.82 8.47 -18.94
CA ALA A 140 -18.47 9.53 -19.87
C ALA A 140 -19.44 9.41 -21.05
N GLU A 141 -20.45 10.26 -21.07
CA GLU A 141 -21.38 10.36 -22.19
C GLU A 141 -20.95 11.55 -23.05
N SER A 142 -20.54 11.26 -24.27
CA SER A 142 -20.31 12.28 -25.30
C SER A 142 -21.11 11.88 -26.55
N ALA A 143 -21.93 12.81 -27.06
CA ALA A 143 -22.70 12.64 -28.30
C ALA A 143 -23.48 11.31 -28.37
N GLY A 144 -24.22 10.96 -27.31
CA GLY A 144 -25.07 9.76 -27.27
C GLY A 144 -24.32 8.41 -27.21
N LYS A 145 -22.99 8.43 -27.17
CA LYS A 145 -22.17 7.23 -26.98
C LYS A 145 -21.76 7.12 -25.51
N VAL A 146 -22.10 5.98 -24.90
CA VAL A 146 -21.69 5.63 -23.54
C VAL A 146 -20.34 4.93 -23.64
N ASP A 147 -19.26 5.67 -23.39
CA ASP A 147 -17.94 5.06 -23.26
C ASP A 147 -17.80 4.47 -21.84
N PRO A 148 -17.46 3.18 -21.68
CA PRO A 148 -17.04 2.64 -20.39
C PRO A 148 -15.67 3.26 -20.06
N GLY A 149 -15.71 4.44 -19.43
CA GLY A 149 -14.57 5.33 -19.26
C GLY A 149 -13.26 4.61 -18.90
N HIS A 150 -12.21 4.89 -19.66
CA HIS A 150 -10.87 4.39 -19.37
C HIS A 150 -10.34 4.96 -18.04
N ARG A 151 -9.82 4.09 -17.16
CA ARG A 151 -9.11 4.50 -15.92
C ARG A 151 -7.81 5.24 -16.28
N LYS A 152 -7.84 6.56 -16.43
CA LYS A 152 -6.62 7.40 -16.51
C LYS A 152 -5.81 7.26 -15.22
N ARG A 153 -4.55 6.84 -15.28
CA ARG A 153 -3.66 6.58 -14.11
C ARG A 153 -3.08 7.88 -13.48
N ARG A 154 -3.88 8.82 -12.97
CA ARG A 154 -3.34 10.00 -12.25
C ARG A 154 -4.21 10.44 -11.06
N GLY A 155 -3.71 10.25 -9.85
CA GLY A 155 -4.38 10.59 -8.59
C GLY A 155 -4.73 9.34 -7.79
N LEU A 156 -4.29 9.29 -6.53
CA LEU A 156 -4.35 8.13 -5.64
C LEU A 156 -3.57 6.88 -6.09
N GLY A 157 -2.45 7.07 -6.79
CA GLY A 157 -1.56 5.97 -7.21
C GLY A 157 -1.15 5.06 -6.05
N LEU A 158 -0.87 5.61 -4.86
CA LEU A 158 -0.47 4.83 -3.70
C LEU A 158 -1.62 4.05 -3.06
N PHE A 159 -2.82 4.62 -2.97
CA PHE A 159 -4.03 3.94 -2.46
C PHE A 159 -4.49 2.83 -3.41
N VAL A 160 -4.62 3.15 -4.70
CA VAL A 160 -5.03 2.19 -5.72
C VAL A 160 -4.01 1.05 -5.87
N LEU A 161 -2.71 1.34 -5.76
CA LEU A 161 -1.67 0.31 -5.82
C LEU A 161 -1.61 -0.53 -4.54
N SER A 162 -1.82 0.09 -3.37
CA SER A 162 -1.90 -0.63 -2.09
C SER A 162 -3.11 -1.56 -2.02
N VAL A 163 -4.26 -1.14 -2.54
CA VAL A 163 -5.47 -1.96 -2.68
C VAL A 163 -5.29 -3.06 -3.75
N ARG A 164 -4.40 -2.87 -4.74
CA ARG A 164 -4.07 -3.88 -5.77
C ARG A 164 -3.07 -4.94 -5.31
N MET A 165 -2.22 -4.65 -4.34
CA MET A 165 -1.16 -5.54 -3.86
C MET A 165 -1.63 -6.55 -2.78
N THR A 166 -2.83 -6.37 -2.22
CA THR A 166 -3.52 -7.43 -1.46
C THR A 166 -4.04 -8.50 -2.41
N PRO A 167 -3.86 -9.80 -2.15
CA PRO A 167 -4.23 -10.86 -3.08
C PRO A 167 -5.70 -10.73 -3.50
N LEU A 168 -5.87 -10.42 -4.78
CA LEU A 168 -7.14 -10.27 -5.48
C LEU A 168 -7.78 -11.65 -5.65
N ARG A 169 -8.50 -12.09 -4.62
CA ARG A 169 -9.44 -13.21 -4.73
C ARG A 169 -10.84 -12.77 -4.31
N GLN A 170 -11.36 -11.70 -4.91
CA GLN A 170 -12.81 -11.42 -5.07
C GLN A 170 -13.03 -10.05 -5.71
N HIS A 171 -13.11 -10.02 -7.04
CA HIS A 171 -13.42 -8.83 -7.85
C HIS A 171 -14.83 -8.25 -7.61
N ARG A 172 -15.70 -8.97 -6.87
CA ARG A 172 -17.07 -8.54 -6.49
C ARG A 172 -17.16 -7.76 -5.17
N GLN A 173 -16.12 -7.73 -4.32
CA GLN A 173 -16.18 -7.12 -2.98
C GLN A 173 -15.58 -5.70 -2.88
N THR A 174 -14.99 -5.17 -3.97
CA THR A 174 -14.31 -3.88 -3.97
C THR A 174 -15.26 -2.71 -3.69
N ALA A 175 -16.48 -2.73 -4.23
CA ALA A 175 -17.47 -1.68 -3.97
C ALA A 175 -17.97 -1.67 -2.51
N ALA A 176 -18.24 -2.84 -1.92
CA ALA A 176 -18.74 -2.98 -0.55
C ALA A 176 -17.69 -2.64 0.53
N ARG A 177 -16.40 -2.89 0.27
CA ARG A 177 -15.32 -2.48 1.19
C ARG A 177 -15.09 -0.97 1.18
N THR A 178 -15.42 -0.35 0.06
CA THR A 178 -15.24 1.07 -0.16
C THR A 178 -16.37 1.89 0.45
N SER A 179 -17.61 1.43 0.31
CA SER A 179 -18.74 2.03 1.02
C SER A 179 -18.50 1.98 2.53
N ARG A 180 -17.85 0.92 3.05
CA ARG A 180 -17.40 0.87 4.45
C ARG A 180 -16.37 1.93 4.80
N ILE A 181 -15.32 2.15 4.00
CA ILE A 181 -14.34 3.24 4.28
C ILE A 181 -15.05 4.58 4.36
N SER A 182 -15.96 4.86 3.41
CA SER A 182 -16.70 6.12 3.42
C SER A 182 -17.70 6.20 4.56
N SER A 183 -18.47 5.15 4.86
CA SER A 183 -19.42 5.15 5.99
C SER A 183 -18.72 5.21 7.34
N CYS A 184 -17.54 4.62 7.44
CA CYS A 184 -16.71 4.65 8.65
C CYS A 184 -16.09 6.04 8.87
N LEU A 185 -15.64 6.72 7.81
CA LEU A 185 -15.07 8.06 7.90
C LEU A 185 -16.12 9.19 7.98
N PHE A 186 -17.29 9.02 7.36
CA PHE A 186 -18.39 10.00 7.38
C PHE A 186 -19.48 9.71 8.43
N GLY A 187 -19.52 8.51 9.01
CA GLY A 187 -20.57 8.10 9.97
C GLY A 187 -20.53 8.83 11.32
N GLY A 188 -19.51 9.66 11.57
CA GLY A 188 -19.47 10.58 12.71
C GLY A 188 -20.24 11.89 12.53
N LEU A 189 -20.81 12.15 11.33
CA LEU A 189 -21.48 13.42 11.00
C LEU A 189 -22.98 13.29 10.70
N THR A 190 -23.56 12.10 10.72
CA THR A 190 -24.99 11.94 10.43
C THR A 190 -25.79 11.99 11.73
N GLY A 191 -26.19 13.20 12.13
CA GLY A 191 -27.44 13.40 12.87
C GLY A 191 -28.65 13.00 12.01
N PRO A 192 -29.80 12.67 12.61
CA PRO A 192 -30.93 12.08 11.90
C PRO A 192 -31.62 13.18 11.07
N GLY A 193 -31.72 12.99 9.75
CA GLY A 193 -32.56 13.86 8.94
C GLY A 193 -32.31 13.76 7.45
N GLY A 194 -33.30 13.22 6.73
CA GLY A 194 -33.55 13.58 5.34
C GLY A 194 -33.25 12.51 4.28
N ARG A 195 -34.17 11.57 4.12
CA ARG A 195 -34.65 11.08 2.81
C ARG A 195 -36.02 11.75 2.55
N PRO A 196 -36.48 11.91 1.30
CA PRO A 196 -36.72 10.83 0.32
C PRO A 196 -35.60 10.62 -0.69
#